data_AF-N9U9P0-F1
#
_entry.id   AF-N9U9P0-F1
#
_cell.length_a   1.000
_cell.length_b   1.000
_cell.length_c   1.000
_cell.angle_alpha   90.00
_cell.angle_beta   90.00
_cell.angle_gamma   90.00
#
_symmetry.space_group_name_H-M   'P 1'
#
loop_
_entity.id
_entity.type
_entity.pdbx_description
1 polymer ?
#
loop_
_entity_poly.entity_id
_entity_poly.type
_entity_poly.pdbx_seq_one_letter_code
_entity_poly.pdbx_strand_id
1 'polypeptide(L)'
;MKKKLSLFLTMPILFTPMAAISCSNTEFENLKLNETFFGVEDYNKVGEIFNQKFTRTEIVNRETREEKKVTKSLWENFNAVEAKVTRVVDGDTIWFSVVKGNIGNISDTQKEVFKPNTELRIRVPLTDTLEEYGDASEREKGLAAYDSAFARSLLPIGTTVRLISDNWASGSYDRKVAYIFFGENFEKQFDIEMLANGYTMLRISESDFKSFVTDYNEEIKPVISSYLAYYAAKAFNDGYTKKRGFYRTEGHKVTINGKEETLKFKNPQQFSEVFDAHGSALISDAYRFLYPFNIEKQHRKLYNNPQNNIYEFLKTKQVVKK
;
A
#
# COMPACT_ATOMS: atom_id res chain seq x y z
N MET A 1 42.03 -39.04 61.68
CA MET A 1 41.48 -39.61 60.44
C MET A 1 40.90 -38.50 59.58
N LYS A 2 41.10 -38.61 58.26
CA LYS A 2 40.91 -37.56 57.25
C LYS A 2 39.43 -37.28 56.94
N LYS A 3 39.13 -36.01 56.68
CA LYS A 3 38.20 -35.40 55.70
C LYS A 3 36.87 -36.13 55.41
N LYS A 4 35.75 -35.37 55.42
CA LYS A 4 35.18 -34.80 54.17
C LYS A 4 33.97 -33.91 54.50
N LEU A 5 34.13 -32.63 54.17
CA LEU A 5 33.07 -31.64 54.00
C LEU A 5 32.46 -31.88 52.61
N SER A 6 31.18 -32.22 52.49
CA SER A 6 30.50 -32.28 51.19
C SER A 6 29.93 -30.91 50.84
N LEU A 7 30.60 -30.22 49.91
CA LEU A 7 30.09 -29.04 49.24
C LEU A 7 28.98 -29.49 48.27
N PHE A 8 27.74 -29.07 48.49
CA PHE A 8 26.70 -29.14 47.46
C PHE A 8 26.95 -27.99 46.47
N LEU A 9 27.54 -28.33 45.32
CA LEU A 9 27.59 -27.45 44.16
C LEU A 9 26.23 -27.48 43.46
N THR A 10 25.44 -26.42 43.63
CA THR A 10 24.30 -26.14 42.77
C THR A 10 24.81 -25.70 41.41
N MET A 11 24.65 -26.54 40.38
CA MET A 11 24.85 -26.10 38.99
C MET A 11 23.77 -25.09 38.61
N PRO A 12 24.12 -23.91 38.08
CA PRO A 12 23.14 -23.10 37.37
C PRO A 12 22.87 -23.77 36.02
N ILE A 13 21.66 -24.26 35.82
CA ILE A 13 21.15 -24.58 34.49
C ILE A 13 20.99 -23.25 33.77
N LEU A 14 22.01 -22.85 33.02
CA LEU A 14 21.92 -21.80 32.02
C LEU A 14 20.98 -22.29 30.92
N PHE A 15 19.67 -22.08 31.13
CA PHE A 15 18.73 -22.00 30.02
C PHE A 15 19.12 -20.76 29.21
N THR A 16 19.98 -20.94 28.22
CA THR A 16 20.08 -19.97 27.15
C THR A 16 18.71 -19.92 26.47
N PRO A 17 18.09 -18.74 26.33
CA PRO A 17 17.00 -18.62 25.39
C PRO A 17 17.62 -18.92 24.03
N MET A 18 17.32 -20.09 23.46
CA MET A 18 17.35 -20.21 22.02
C MET A 18 16.37 -19.16 21.53
N ALA A 19 16.88 -17.99 21.19
CA ALA A 19 16.23 -17.09 20.27
C ALA A 19 16.05 -17.92 19.00
N ALA A 20 14.89 -18.54 18.87
CA ALA A 20 14.38 -18.93 17.57
C ALA A 20 14.19 -17.60 16.83
N ILE A 21 15.27 -17.11 16.24
CA ILE A 21 15.22 -16.20 15.12
C ILE A 21 14.44 -17.00 14.09
N SER A 22 13.13 -16.80 14.08
CA SER A 22 12.32 -17.16 12.94
C SER A 22 12.98 -16.41 11.79
N CYS A 23 13.75 -17.12 10.98
CA CYS A 23 14.20 -16.62 9.69
C CYS A 23 12.94 -16.43 8.83
N SER A 24 12.15 -15.40 9.13
CA SER A 24 11.33 -14.78 8.10
C SER A 24 12.32 -14.33 7.06
N ASN A 25 12.32 -14.99 5.91
CA ASN A 25 13.28 -14.72 4.86
C ASN A 25 12.97 -13.32 4.28
N THR A 26 13.63 -12.29 4.81
CA THR A 26 13.52 -10.90 4.39
C THR A 26 14.39 -10.61 3.17
N GLU A 27 14.78 -11.63 2.40
CA GLU A 27 15.51 -11.49 1.14
C GLU A 27 14.91 -10.45 0.18
N PHE A 28 13.59 -10.24 0.24
CA PHE A 28 12.92 -9.22 -0.57
C PHE A 28 13.35 -7.78 -0.21
N GLU A 29 13.86 -7.52 1.00
CA GLU A 29 14.40 -6.22 1.43
C GLU A 29 15.67 -5.84 0.63
N ASN A 30 16.40 -6.82 0.08
CA ASN A 30 17.60 -6.58 -0.71
C ASN A 30 17.31 -6.27 -2.18
N LEU A 31 16.06 -6.45 -2.64
CA LEU A 31 15.70 -6.20 -4.03
C LEU A 31 15.60 -4.69 -4.28
N LYS A 32 16.38 -4.18 -5.23
CA LYS A 32 16.36 -2.78 -5.67
C LYS A 32 15.61 -2.61 -6.99
N LEU A 33 14.96 -1.46 -7.13
CA LEU A 33 14.41 -0.96 -8.39
C LEU A 33 15.53 -0.40 -9.28
N ASN A 34 15.25 -0.22 -10.59
CA ASN A 34 16.16 0.47 -11.49
C ASN A 34 16.09 2.01 -11.31
N GLU A 35 16.88 2.74 -12.09
CA GLU A 35 16.99 4.20 -11.99
C GLU A 35 15.73 4.97 -12.41
N THR A 36 14.77 4.33 -13.09
CA THR A 36 13.49 4.95 -13.49
C THR A 36 12.51 5.13 -12.32
N PHE A 37 12.92 4.73 -11.11
CA PHE A 37 12.26 5.00 -9.84
C PHE A 37 13.03 6.04 -8.99
N PHE A 38 13.98 6.75 -9.62
CA PHE A 38 14.62 7.96 -9.09
C PHE A 38 15.33 7.78 -7.73
N GLY A 39 15.81 6.57 -7.43
CA GLY A 39 16.60 6.28 -6.23
C GLY A 39 15.81 6.24 -4.93
N VAL A 40 14.48 6.30 -4.96
CA VAL A 40 13.65 6.20 -3.75
C VAL A 40 13.58 4.74 -3.30
N GLU A 41 14.25 4.38 -2.21
CA GLU A 41 14.25 2.99 -1.68
C GLU A 41 13.28 2.78 -0.50
N ASP A 42 12.98 3.85 0.25
CA ASP A 42 12.09 3.83 1.41
C ASP A 42 10.63 4.07 0.98
N TYR A 43 9.74 3.13 1.30
CA TYR A 43 8.32 3.27 0.96
C TYR A 43 7.64 4.38 1.76
N ASN A 44 8.20 4.81 2.90
CA ASN A 44 7.68 5.94 3.67
C ASN A 44 7.94 7.29 2.99
N LYS A 45 8.78 7.30 1.94
CA LYS A 45 9.20 8.47 1.18
C LYS A 45 8.78 8.38 -0.30
N VAL A 46 7.90 7.46 -0.63
CA VAL A 46 7.48 7.15 -2.01
C VAL A 46 6.90 8.36 -2.75
N GLY A 47 6.32 9.34 -2.04
CA GLY A 47 5.85 10.60 -2.61
C GLY A 47 6.96 11.44 -3.25
N GLU A 48 8.23 11.26 -2.83
CA GLU A 48 9.38 11.96 -3.41
C GLU A 48 9.56 11.65 -4.91
N ILE A 49 9.15 10.46 -5.37
CA ILE A 49 9.14 10.09 -6.80
C ILE A 49 8.43 11.17 -7.61
N PHE A 50 7.31 11.68 -7.09
CA PHE A 50 6.44 12.57 -7.86
C PHE A 50 6.97 14.01 -7.96
N ASN A 51 8.02 14.34 -7.20
CA ASN A 51 8.75 15.60 -7.35
C ASN A 51 9.65 15.61 -8.60
N GLN A 52 9.90 14.44 -9.20
CA GLN A 52 10.75 14.34 -10.36
C GLN A 52 10.19 15.12 -11.54
N LYS A 53 11.08 15.90 -12.18
CA LYS A 53 10.78 16.68 -13.37
C LYS A 53 11.33 15.98 -14.60
N PHE A 54 10.56 16.06 -15.69
CA PHE A 54 10.93 15.55 -16.98
C PHE A 54 10.49 16.51 -18.08
N THR A 55 11.13 16.42 -19.24
CA THR A 55 10.80 17.24 -20.39
C THR A 55 10.22 16.37 -21.49
N ARG A 56 9.03 16.73 -21.98
CA ARG A 56 8.41 16.07 -23.13
C ARG A 56 7.92 17.10 -24.14
N THR A 57 7.75 16.65 -25.37
CA THR A 57 7.07 17.43 -26.41
C THR A 57 5.56 17.24 -26.25
N GLU A 58 4.82 18.35 -26.12
CA GLU A 58 3.35 18.35 -26.11
C GLU A 58 2.81 19.13 -27.30
N ILE A 59 1.70 18.66 -27.86
CA ILE A 59 0.92 19.41 -28.83
C ILE A 59 0.13 20.47 -28.07
N VAL A 60 0.54 21.73 -28.23
CA VAL A 60 -0.08 22.89 -27.56
C VAL A 60 -1.26 23.46 -28.34
N ASN A 61 -1.30 23.25 -29.65
CA ASN A 61 -2.43 23.59 -30.51
C ASN A 61 -2.81 22.36 -31.33
N ARG A 62 -4.01 21.82 -31.08
CA ARG A 62 -4.51 20.60 -31.76
C ARG A 62 -4.84 20.82 -33.23
N GLU A 63 -5.20 22.04 -33.62
CA GLU A 63 -5.56 22.38 -35.00
C GLU A 63 -4.31 22.53 -35.88
N THR A 64 -3.28 23.21 -35.37
CA THR A 64 -2.02 23.44 -36.11
C THR A 64 -0.97 22.35 -35.88
N ARG A 65 -1.20 21.45 -34.91
CA ARG A 65 -0.23 20.48 -34.38
C ARG A 65 1.08 21.14 -33.91
N GLU A 66 1.00 22.38 -33.45
CA GLU A 66 2.16 23.06 -32.87
C GLU A 66 2.66 22.28 -31.65
N GLU A 67 3.94 21.94 -31.68
CA GLU A 67 4.62 21.19 -30.63
C GLU A 67 5.50 22.11 -29.79
N LYS A 68 5.45 21.93 -28.47
CA LYS A 68 6.31 22.66 -27.53
C LYS A 68 6.95 21.70 -26.56
N LYS A 69 8.25 21.88 -26.29
CA LYS A 69 8.91 21.22 -25.17
C LYS A 69 8.43 21.85 -23.87
N VAL A 70 7.84 21.03 -23.01
CA VAL A 70 7.38 21.44 -21.69
C VAL A 70 8.08 20.59 -20.64
N THR A 71 8.51 21.24 -19.56
CA THR A 71 9.05 20.57 -18.37
C THR A 71 7.96 20.50 -17.32
N LYS A 72 7.67 19.30 -16.82
CA LYS A 72 6.64 19.04 -15.81
C LYS A 72 7.17 18.09 -14.75
N SER A 73 6.70 18.27 -13.53
CA SER A 73 6.77 17.26 -12.48
C SER A 73 5.77 16.13 -12.74
N LEU A 74 5.95 14.98 -12.09
CA LEU A 74 4.94 13.92 -12.12
C LEU A 74 3.64 14.35 -11.42
N TRP A 75 3.70 15.23 -10.42
CA TRP A 75 2.49 15.88 -9.87
C TRP A 75 1.68 16.61 -10.93
N GLU A 76 2.35 17.38 -11.80
CA GLU A 76 1.70 18.08 -12.92
C GLU A 76 1.24 17.11 -14.01
N ASN A 77 1.98 16.02 -14.25
CA ASN A 77 1.61 15.00 -15.22
C ASN A 77 0.31 14.27 -14.85
N PHE A 78 0.15 13.93 -13.56
CA PHE A 78 -1.03 13.25 -13.04
C PHE A 78 -2.09 14.21 -12.50
N ASN A 79 -2.02 15.49 -12.88
CA ASN A 79 -3.03 16.49 -12.59
C ASN A 79 -3.39 16.54 -11.09
N ALA A 80 -2.37 16.70 -10.25
CA ALA A 80 -2.52 16.66 -8.81
C ALA A 80 -3.44 17.76 -8.26
N VAL A 81 -4.20 17.44 -7.20
CA VAL A 81 -5.11 18.37 -6.51
C VAL A 81 -4.68 18.45 -5.04
N GLU A 82 -4.58 19.65 -4.48
CA GLU A 82 -4.35 19.81 -3.04
C GLU A 82 -5.69 20.00 -2.32
N ALA A 83 -5.89 19.23 -1.25
CA ALA A 83 -7.14 19.19 -0.53
C ALA A 83 -6.90 19.06 0.98
N LYS A 84 -7.93 19.34 1.78
CA LYS A 84 -7.94 19.12 3.23
C LYS A 84 -8.89 18.00 3.59
N VAL A 85 -8.46 17.10 4.46
CA VAL A 85 -9.32 16.04 5.00
C VAL A 85 -10.48 16.69 5.77
N THR A 86 -11.71 16.39 5.38
CA THR A 86 -12.92 16.84 6.09
C THR A 86 -13.52 15.71 6.92
N ARG A 87 -13.40 14.47 6.45
CA ARG A 87 -13.91 13.28 7.14
C ARG A 87 -13.19 12.03 6.66
N VAL A 88 -12.86 11.13 7.58
CA VAL A 88 -12.54 9.73 7.27
C VAL A 88 -13.81 8.93 7.52
N VAL A 89 -14.39 8.27 6.52
CA VAL A 89 -15.64 7.51 6.71
C VAL A 89 -15.31 6.19 7.37
N ASP A 90 -14.43 5.43 6.72
CA ASP A 90 -13.90 4.12 7.10
C ASP A 90 -12.41 4.05 6.64
N GLY A 91 -11.85 2.85 6.56
CA GLY A 91 -10.45 2.61 6.24
C GLY A 91 -10.03 2.93 4.79
N ASP A 92 -10.96 2.95 3.82
CA ASP A 92 -10.65 3.14 2.40
C ASP A 92 -11.39 4.33 1.74
N THR A 93 -12.35 4.92 2.45
CA THR A 93 -13.20 6.01 1.96
C THR A 93 -13.01 7.29 2.78
N ILE A 94 -12.49 8.33 2.13
CA ILE A 94 -12.11 9.59 2.78
C ILE A 94 -12.67 10.78 1.99
N TRP A 95 -13.16 11.78 2.71
CA TRP A 95 -13.73 13.00 2.15
C TRP A 95 -12.77 14.16 2.35
N PHE A 96 -12.75 15.04 1.35
CA PHE A 96 -11.85 16.17 1.29
C PHE A 96 -12.56 17.41 0.80
N SER A 97 -12.04 18.58 1.18
CA SER A 97 -12.37 19.86 0.58
C SER A 97 -11.18 20.33 -0.24
N VAL A 98 -11.37 20.64 -1.53
CA VAL A 98 -10.31 21.17 -2.38
C VAL A 98 -9.79 22.50 -1.82
N VAL A 99 -8.48 22.62 -1.67
CA VAL A 99 -7.81 23.87 -1.27
C VAL A 99 -7.29 24.59 -2.50
N LYS A 100 -6.56 23.86 -3.33
CA LYS A 100 -5.98 24.38 -4.57
C LYS A 100 -6.31 23.42 -5.68
N GLY A 101 -7.10 23.94 -6.63
CA GLY A 101 -7.43 23.24 -7.85
C GLY A 101 -6.18 22.88 -8.64
N ASN A 102 -6.33 21.80 -9.39
CA ASN A 102 -5.36 21.09 -10.22
C ASN A 102 -4.04 21.81 -10.58
N ILE A 103 -2.90 21.18 -10.29
CA ILE A 103 -1.54 21.69 -10.58
C ILE A 103 -1.16 21.48 -12.06
N GLY A 104 -1.95 20.73 -12.84
CA GLY A 104 -1.69 20.42 -14.27
C GLY A 104 -2.56 21.17 -15.29
N ASN A 105 -2.37 20.84 -16.57
CA ASN A 105 -3.17 21.34 -17.69
C ASN A 105 -4.42 20.46 -17.88
N ILE A 106 -5.50 20.78 -17.18
CA ILE A 106 -6.80 20.10 -17.31
C ILE A 106 -7.79 20.91 -18.16
N SER A 107 -8.81 20.22 -18.70
CA SER A 107 -9.87 20.87 -19.48
C SER A 107 -10.70 21.81 -18.61
N ASP A 108 -11.37 22.80 -19.22
CA ASP A 108 -12.21 23.75 -18.47
C ASP A 108 -13.34 23.05 -17.70
N THR A 109 -13.89 21.97 -18.24
CA THR A 109 -14.88 21.12 -17.55
C THR A 109 -14.31 20.47 -16.28
N GLN A 110 -13.03 20.07 -16.29
CA GLN A 110 -12.38 19.53 -15.11
C GLN A 110 -12.04 20.63 -14.09
N LYS A 111 -11.76 21.86 -14.54
CA LYS A 111 -11.48 23.00 -13.63
C LYS A 111 -12.70 23.32 -12.76
N GLU A 112 -13.91 23.15 -13.30
CA GLU A 112 -15.16 23.31 -12.55
C GLU A 112 -15.30 22.29 -11.41
N VAL A 113 -14.88 21.03 -11.64
CA VAL A 113 -14.95 19.95 -10.62
C VAL A 113 -13.95 20.18 -9.49
N PHE A 114 -12.79 20.79 -9.76
CA PHE A 114 -11.72 21.00 -8.78
C PHE A 114 -11.60 22.45 -8.31
N LYS A 115 -12.72 23.16 -8.21
CA LYS A 115 -12.75 24.49 -7.58
C LYS A 115 -12.47 24.41 -6.08
N PRO A 116 -11.84 25.43 -5.49
CA PRO A 116 -11.70 25.52 -4.04
C PRO A 116 -13.05 25.36 -3.33
N ASN A 117 -13.04 24.64 -2.21
CA ASN A 117 -14.19 24.26 -1.39
C ASN A 117 -15.15 23.23 -2.02
N THR A 118 -14.83 22.65 -3.17
CA THR A 118 -15.57 21.47 -3.64
C THR A 118 -15.27 20.27 -2.74
N GLU A 119 -16.32 19.55 -2.33
CA GLU A 119 -16.19 18.27 -1.63
C GLU A 119 -15.83 17.15 -2.62
N LEU A 120 -14.79 16.39 -2.30
CA LEU A 120 -14.38 15.19 -3.01
C LEU A 120 -14.51 13.98 -2.09
N ARG A 121 -15.19 12.94 -2.56
CA ARG A 121 -15.23 11.64 -1.92
C ARG A 121 -14.26 10.73 -2.65
N ILE A 122 -13.24 10.23 -1.97
CA ILE A 122 -12.19 9.41 -2.56
C ILE A 122 -12.29 8.00 -2.01
N ARG A 123 -12.23 7.02 -2.91
CA ARG A 123 -11.85 5.64 -2.61
C ARG A 123 -10.38 5.43 -3.00
N VAL A 124 -9.61 4.83 -2.11
CA VAL A 124 -8.20 4.52 -2.39
C VAL A 124 -8.06 3.25 -3.26
N PRO A 125 -7.10 3.20 -4.20
CA PRO A 125 -7.09 2.15 -5.23
C PRO A 125 -6.27 0.91 -4.90
N LEU A 126 -5.25 0.97 -4.03
CA LEU A 126 -4.29 -0.14 -3.86
C LEU A 126 -4.65 -1.08 -2.71
N THR A 127 -5.68 -0.73 -1.94
CA THR A 127 -6.07 -1.42 -0.72
C THR A 127 -7.59 -1.63 -0.66
N ASP A 128 -7.99 -2.57 0.17
CA ASP A 128 -9.39 -2.79 0.57
C ASP A 128 -9.40 -3.05 2.07
N THR A 129 -10.18 -2.25 2.79
CA THR A 129 -10.38 -2.38 4.23
C THR A 129 -11.66 -3.13 4.54
N LEU A 130 -11.84 -3.52 5.78
CA LEU A 130 -13.05 -4.22 6.20
C LEU A 130 -14.23 -3.25 6.23
N GLU A 131 -15.42 -3.77 5.91
CA GLU A 131 -16.63 -2.95 5.83
C GLU A 131 -17.20 -2.64 7.22
N GLU A 132 -17.27 -1.35 7.60
CA GLU A 132 -17.89 -0.89 8.85
C GLU A 132 -19.42 -0.92 8.81
N TYR A 133 -20.01 -0.86 7.60
CA TYR A 133 -21.44 -0.64 7.39
C TYR A 133 -22.06 -1.71 6.49
N GLY A 134 -23.38 -1.61 6.26
CA GLY A 134 -24.10 -2.48 5.32
C GLY A 134 -24.27 -3.92 5.83
N ASP A 135 -24.24 -4.87 4.89
CA ASP A 135 -24.55 -6.28 5.11
C ASP A 135 -23.36 -7.12 5.62
N ALA A 136 -22.23 -6.48 5.94
CA ALA A 136 -21.07 -7.16 6.51
C ALA A 136 -21.39 -7.86 7.84
N SER A 137 -20.74 -8.99 8.10
CA SER A 137 -20.90 -9.78 9.30
C SER A 137 -20.41 -9.03 10.54
N GLU A 138 -20.89 -9.42 11.72
CA GLU A 138 -20.42 -8.84 12.99
C GLU A 138 -18.90 -9.05 13.18
N ARG A 139 -18.36 -10.13 12.62
CA ARG A 139 -16.93 -10.44 12.64
C ARG A 139 -16.14 -9.41 11.85
N GLU A 140 -16.58 -9.08 10.63
CA GLU A 140 -15.95 -8.08 9.77
C GLU A 140 -16.07 -6.68 10.39
N LYS A 141 -17.28 -6.28 10.77
CA LYS A 141 -17.56 -4.98 11.41
C LYS A 141 -16.77 -4.76 12.69
N GLY A 142 -16.63 -5.79 13.51
CA GLY A 142 -15.87 -5.72 14.76
C GLY A 142 -14.38 -5.42 14.54
N LEU A 143 -13.83 -5.84 13.40
CA LEU A 143 -12.43 -5.59 13.02
C LEU A 143 -12.26 -4.28 12.24
N ALA A 144 -13.26 -3.86 11.46
CA ALA A 144 -13.22 -2.63 10.67
C ALA A 144 -12.92 -1.38 11.52
N ALA A 145 -13.37 -1.34 12.78
CA ALA A 145 -13.04 -0.27 13.70
C ALA A 145 -11.52 -0.06 13.91
N TYR A 146 -10.70 -1.11 13.77
CA TYR A 146 -9.24 -1.02 13.93
C TYR A 146 -8.57 -0.37 12.72
N ASP A 147 -8.94 -0.78 11.50
CA ASP A 147 -8.36 -0.17 10.29
C ASP A 147 -8.82 1.28 10.12
N SER A 148 -10.07 1.57 10.46
CA SER A 148 -10.64 2.91 10.38
C SER A 148 -10.06 3.83 11.45
N ALA A 149 -9.81 3.34 12.66
CA ALA A 149 -9.07 4.09 13.68
C ALA A 149 -7.64 4.40 13.22
N PHE A 150 -6.98 3.46 12.56
CA PHE A 150 -5.65 3.70 12.02
C PHE A 150 -5.67 4.71 10.86
N ALA A 151 -6.60 4.61 9.92
CA ALA A 151 -6.80 5.58 8.85
C ALA A 151 -7.02 7.00 9.39
N ARG A 152 -7.86 7.16 10.43
CA ARG A 152 -8.06 8.43 11.14
C ARG A 152 -6.79 8.98 11.78
N SER A 153 -5.90 8.09 12.24
CA SER A 153 -4.61 8.50 12.82
C SER A 153 -3.60 8.97 11.77
N LEU A 154 -3.63 8.40 10.57
CA LEU A 154 -2.80 8.83 9.44
C LEU A 154 -3.28 10.17 8.87
N LEU A 155 -4.59 10.35 8.79
CA LEU A 155 -5.24 11.52 8.20
C LEU A 155 -6.20 12.21 9.18
N PRO A 156 -5.70 12.85 10.25
CA PRO A 156 -6.53 13.69 11.10
C PRO A 156 -7.28 14.74 10.29
N ILE A 157 -8.49 15.12 10.72
CA ILE A 157 -9.28 16.17 10.08
C ILE A 157 -8.46 17.47 10.00
N GLY A 158 -8.51 18.12 8.85
CA GLY A 158 -7.73 19.33 8.54
C GLY A 158 -6.34 19.06 7.95
N THR A 159 -5.88 17.81 7.91
CA THR A 159 -4.63 17.43 7.24
C THR A 159 -4.67 17.84 5.78
N THR A 160 -3.63 18.53 5.32
CA THR A 160 -3.47 18.88 3.91
C THR A 160 -2.82 17.71 3.19
N VAL A 161 -3.40 17.34 2.06
CA VAL A 161 -2.96 16.22 1.23
C VAL A 161 -2.82 16.66 -0.21
N ARG A 162 -2.08 15.87 -0.99
CA ARG A 162 -2.05 15.94 -2.44
C ARG A 162 -2.65 14.65 -3.01
N LEU A 163 -3.64 14.82 -3.87
CA LEU A 163 -4.38 13.74 -4.51
C LEU A 163 -3.96 13.65 -5.98
N ILE A 164 -3.73 12.44 -6.49
CA ILE A 164 -3.53 12.18 -7.92
C ILE A 164 -4.40 11.02 -8.38
N SER A 165 -4.76 11.00 -9.66
CA SER A 165 -5.58 9.94 -10.25
C SER A 165 -5.08 9.64 -11.66
N ASP A 166 -5.10 8.37 -12.05
CA ASP A 166 -4.84 7.95 -13.44
C ASP A 166 -5.87 8.58 -14.38
N ASN A 167 -7.10 8.78 -13.89
CA ASN A 167 -8.15 9.46 -14.60
C ASN A 167 -9.20 10.03 -13.63
N TRP A 168 -9.27 11.35 -13.51
CA TRP A 168 -10.28 12.04 -12.69
C TRP A 168 -11.74 11.84 -13.14
N ALA A 169 -11.97 11.30 -14.34
CA ALA A 169 -13.29 10.88 -14.77
C ALA A 169 -13.68 9.50 -14.20
N SER A 170 -12.71 8.66 -13.81
CA SER A 170 -12.98 7.38 -13.17
C SER A 170 -13.63 7.58 -11.80
N GLY A 171 -14.68 6.80 -11.55
CA GLY A 171 -15.39 6.81 -10.29
C GLY A 171 -16.00 5.45 -9.96
N SER A 172 -16.23 5.24 -8.67
CA SER A 172 -17.00 4.12 -8.13
C SER A 172 -18.19 4.72 -7.41
N TYR A 173 -19.37 4.63 -8.02
CA TYR A 173 -20.57 5.34 -7.57
C TYR A 173 -20.34 6.86 -7.53
N ASP A 174 -20.55 7.50 -6.38
CA ASP A 174 -20.33 8.92 -6.13
C ASP A 174 -18.90 9.26 -5.70
N ARG A 175 -18.00 8.26 -5.65
CA ARG A 175 -16.59 8.42 -5.23
C ARG A 175 -15.67 8.49 -6.44
N LYS A 176 -14.67 9.36 -6.38
CA LYS A 176 -13.51 9.35 -7.28
C LYS A 176 -12.49 8.32 -6.79
N VAL A 177 -11.69 7.78 -7.71
CA VAL A 177 -10.56 6.92 -7.37
C VAL A 177 -9.28 7.75 -7.44
N ALA A 178 -8.57 7.89 -6.32
CA ALA A 178 -7.35 8.68 -6.26
C ALA A 178 -6.40 8.18 -5.17
N TYR A 179 -5.11 8.38 -5.40
CA TYR A 179 -4.04 8.10 -4.46
C TYR A 179 -3.84 9.32 -3.57
N ILE A 180 -3.71 9.08 -2.26
CA ILE A 180 -3.59 10.14 -1.26
C ILE A 180 -2.15 10.21 -0.77
N PHE A 181 -1.53 11.38 -0.93
CA PHE A 181 -0.19 11.69 -0.42
C PHE A 181 -0.24 12.73 0.69
N PHE A 182 0.51 12.50 1.76
CA PHE A 182 0.46 13.27 3.00
C PHE A 182 1.82 13.31 3.70
N GLY A 183 1.89 13.93 4.87
CA GLY A 183 3.15 14.15 5.59
C GLY A 183 3.91 15.36 5.08
N GLU A 184 5.13 15.55 5.59
CA GLU A 184 5.97 16.66 5.18
C GLU A 184 6.26 16.56 3.67
N ASN A 185 6.00 17.64 2.94
CA ASN A 185 6.15 17.70 1.47
C ASN A 185 5.43 16.57 0.69
N PHE A 186 4.38 15.98 1.27
CA PHE A 186 3.62 14.86 0.67
C PHE A 186 4.46 13.59 0.40
N GLU A 187 5.49 13.32 1.22
CA GLU A 187 6.40 12.19 1.03
C GLU A 187 5.76 10.81 1.29
N LYS A 188 4.66 10.75 2.05
CA LYS A 188 3.98 9.49 2.42
C LYS A 188 2.79 9.22 1.52
N GLN A 189 2.47 7.95 1.30
CA GLN A 189 1.31 7.52 0.53
C GLN A 189 0.40 6.64 1.42
N PHE A 190 -0.90 6.94 1.42
CA PHE A 190 -1.87 6.37 2.37
C PHE A 190 -2.00 4.85 2.30
N ASP A 191 -2.26 4.28 1.12
CA ASP A 191 -2.40 2.83 0.94
C ASP A 191 -1.16 2.07 1.42
N ILE A 192 0.03 2.58 1.09
CA ILE A 192 1.32 2.01 1.47
C ILE A 192 1.49 2.04 3.00
N GLU A 193 1.10 3.12 3.66
CA GLU A 193 1.14 3.23 5.13
C GLU A 193 0.13 2.28 5.80
N MET A 194 -1.07 2.12 5.22
CA MET A 194 -2.05 1.12 5.68
C MET A 194 -1.50 -0.31 5.58
N LEU A 195 -0.85 -0.65 4.44
CA LEU A 195 -0.22 -1.95 4.20
C LEU A 195 0.99 -2.19 5.11
N ALA A 196 1.88 -1.20 5.25
CA ALA A 196 3.09 -1.27 6.08
C ALA A 196 2.78 -1.52 7.56
N ASN A 197 1.59 -1.11 8.00
CA ASN A 197 1.09 -1.30 9.35
C ASN A 197 0.13 -2.48 9.49
N GLY A 198 -0.14 -3.23 8.41
CA GLY A 198 -0.90 -4.47 8.44
C GLY A 198 -2.39 -4.30 8.76
N TYR A 199 -2.98 -3.16 8.40
CA TYR A 199 -4.40 -2.85 8.66
C TYR A 199 -5.29 -3.02 7.42
N THR A 200 -4.81 -3.65 6.37
CA THR A 200 -5.60 -3.79 5.13
C THR A 200 -5.07 -4.94 4.27
N MET A 201 -5.89 -5.39 3.33
CA MET A 201 -5.46 -6.26 2.24
C MET A 201 -5.03 -5.42 1.04
N LEU A 202 -4.09 -5.97 0.26
CA LEU A 202 -3.63 -5.39 -0.99
C LEU A 202 -4.64 -5.70 -2.10
N ARG A 203 -5.05 -4.66 -2.83
CA ARG A 203 -6.01 -4.72 -3.94
C ARG A 203 -5.36 -4.18 -5.20
N ILE A 204 -4.44 -4.95 -5.75
CA ILE A 204 -3.72 -4.63 -6.98
C ILE A 204 -3.95 -5.77 -7.96
N SER A 205 -4.58 -5.46 -9.08
CA SER A 205 -5.03 -6.47 -10.03
C SER A 205 -3.88 -7.10 -10.83
N GLU A 206 -4.16 -8.21 -11.53
CA GLU A 206 -3.22 -8.74 -12.53
C GLU A 206 -2.90 -7.72 -13.63
N SER A 207 -3.85 -6.87 -14.03
CA SER A 207 -3.59 -5.80 -14.99
C SER A 207 -2.56 -4.80 -14.47
N ASP A 208 -2.66 -4.38 -13.21
CA ASP A 208 -1.70 -3.46 -12.60
C ASP A 208 -0.30 -4.09 -12.51
N PHE A 209 -0.22 -5.38 -12.18
CA PHE A 209 1.03 -6.12 -12.22
C PHE A 209 1.66 -6.13 -13.63
N LYS A 210 0.84 -6.39 -14.66
CA LYS A 210 1.31 -6.35 -16.06
C LYS A 210 1.75 -4.96 -16.49
N SER A 211 1.05 -3.91 -16.08
CA SER A 211 1.46 -2.52 -16.28
C SER A 211 2.82 -2.26 -15.64
N PHE A 212 3.02 -2.63 -14.37
CA PHE A 212 4.31 -2.50 -13.71
C PHE A 212 5.44 -3.22 -14.47
N VAL A 213 5.22 -4.45 -14.92
CA VAL A 213 6.21 -5.23 -15.68
C VAL A 213 6.55 -4.56 -17.01
N THR A 214 5.54 -4.06 -17.72
CA THR A 214 5.68 -3.38 -19.01
C THR A 214 6.42 -2.05 -18.85
N ASP A 215 6.01 -1.27 -17.87
CA ASP A 215 6.48 0.10 -17.64
C ASP A 215 7.79 0.16 -16.83
N TYR A 216 8.33 -0.99 -16.42
CA TYR A 216 9.47 -1.05 -15.49
C TYR A 216 10.69 -0.26 -15.98
N ASN A 217 10.97 -0.31 -17.28
CA ASN A 217 12.10 0.40 -17.89
C ASN A 217 11.72 1.77 -18.47
N GLU A 218 10.44 2.17 -18.40
CA GLU A 218 10.00 3.48 -18.85
C GLU A 218 10.43 4.54 -17.84
N GLU A 219 11.10 5.59 -18.34
CA GLU A 219 11.51 6.75 -17.53
C GLU A 219 10.27 7.39 -16.90
N ILE A 220 9.20 7.57 -17.71
CA ILE A 220 7.92 8.10 -17.27
C ILE A 220 6.85 7.04 -17.48
N LYS A 221 6.27 6.57 -16.38
CA LYS A 221 5.30 5.48 -16.38
C LYS A 221 3.90 6.04 -16.71
N PRO A 222 3.14 5.41 -17.60
CA PRO A 222 1.81 5.88 -17.98
C PRO A 222 0.80 5.90 -16.84
N VAL A 223 0.94 4.99 -15.87
CA VAL A 223 0.00 4.82 -14.75
C VAL A 223 0.70 4.93 -13.40
N ILE A 224 -0.02 5.46 -12.41
CA ILE A 224 0.45 5.71 -11.06
C ILE A 224 0.77 4.38 -10.34
N SER A 225 -0.03 3.33 -10.57
CA SER A 225 0.20 2.01 -9.97
C SER A 225 1.56 1.43 -10.38
N SER A 226 2.06 1.70 -11.58
CA SER A 226 3.40 1.28 -12.01
C SER A 226 4.53 1.95 -11.22
N TYR A 227 4.31 3.14 -10.66
CA TYR A 227 5.26 3.75 -9.71
C TYR A 227 5.16 3.10 -8.32
N LEU A 228 3.95 2.77 -7.87
CA LEU A 228 3.67 2.40 -6.48
C LEU A 228 3.69 0.89 -6.19
N ALA A 229 3.51 0.03 -7.19
CA ALA A 229 3.26 -1.41 -7.01
C ALA A 229 4.35 -2.12 -6.20
N TYR A 230 5.64 -1.83 -6.47
CA TYR A 230 6.73 -2.41 -5.69
C TYR A 230 6.72 -1.94 -4.23
N TYR A 231 6.46 -0.66 -3.98
CA TYR A 231 6.41 -0.10 -2.62
C TYR A 231 5.22 -0.67 -1.84
N ALA A 232 4.07 -0.81 -2.49
CA ALA A 232 2.91 -1.49 -1.91
C ALA A 232 3.22 -2.96 -1.56
N ALA A 233 3.89 -3.70 -2.47
CA ALA A 233 4.33 -5.06 -2.19
C ALA A 233 5.28 -5.14 -0.99
N LYS A 234 6.31 -4.27 -0.96
CA LYS A 234 7.29 -4.19 0.13
C LYS A 234 6.60 -3.87 1.46
N ALA A 235 5.74 -2.86 1.48
CA ALA A 235 4.94 -2.48 2.65
C ALA A 235 4.05 -3.64 3.13
N PHE A 236 3.37 -4.33 2.22
CA PHE A 236 2.50 -5.45 2.57
C PHE A 236 3.27 -6.61 3.21
N ASN A 237 4.42 -6.98 2.64
CA ASN A 237 5.28 -8.02 3.23
C ASN A 237 5.86 -7.58 4.57
N ASP A 238 6.23 -6.30 4.72
CA ASP A 238 6.68 -5.73 5.99
C ASP A 238 5.60 -5.81 7.07
N GLY A 239 4.38 -5.36 6.79
CA GLY A 239 3.26 -5.40 7.73
C GLY A 239 2.98 -6.83 8.22
N TYR A 240 3.00 -7.80 7.30
CA TYR A 240 2.82 -9.21 7.61
C TYR A 240 3.99 -9.83 8.40
N THR A 241 5.22 -9.68 7.91
CA THR A 241 6.39 -10.34 8.50
C THR A 241 6.77 -9.74 9.85
N LYS A 242 6.58 -8.43 10.03
CA LYS A 242 6.81 -7.71 11.30
C LYS A 242 5.63 -7.80 12.26
N LYS A 243 4.59 -8.59 11.94
CA LYS A 243 3.42 -8.87 12.78
C LYS A 243 2.71 -7.58 13.27
N ARG A 244 2.48 -6.64 12.35
CA ARG A 244 1.78 -5.38 12.62
C ARG A 244 0.28 -5.52 12.35
N GLY A 245 -0.51 -4.56 12.86
CA GLY A 245 -1.96 -4.50 12.63
C GLY A 245 -2.67 -5.83 12.89
N PHE A 246 -3.43 -6.31 11.93
CA PHE A 246 -4.17 -7.58 12.01
C PHE A 246 -3.28 -8.82 12.19
N TYR A 247 -1.98 -8.74 11.88
CA TYR A 247 -1.03 -9.85 12.02
C TYR A 247 -0.35 -9.93 13.39
N ARG A 248 -0.72 -9.06 14.34
CA ARG A 248 -0.22 -9.06 15.71
C ARG A 248 -0.46 -10.39 16.42
N THR A 249 0.48 -10.79 17.27
CA THR A 249 0.48 -12.13 17.91
C THR A 249 -0.55 -12.24 19.03
N GLU A 250 -0.84 -11.13 19.70
CA GLU A 250 -1.88 -11.00 20.71
C GLU A 250 -3.28 -11.13 20.12
N GLY A 251 -3.47 -10.74 18.85
CA GLY A 251 -4.76 -10.70 18.17
C GLY A 251 -5.56 -9.43 18.44
N HIS A 252 -6.81 -9.43 17.96
CA HIS A 252 -7.75 -8.31 18.09
C HIS A 252 -8.98 -8.77 18.84
N LYS A 253 -9.35 -8.02 19.88
CA LYS A 253 -10.56 -8.28 20.64
C LYS A 253 -11.75 -7.69 19.90
N VAL A 254 -12.77 -8.52 19.66
CA VAL A 254 -14.02 -8.12 19.02
C VAL A 254 -15.19 -8.74 19.76
N THR A 255 -16.36 -8.14 19.65
CA THR A 255 -17.60 -8.72 20.20
C THR A 255 -18.40 -9.32 19.05
N ILE A 256 -18.64 -10.62 19.09
CA ILE A 256 -19.43 -11.36 18.09
C ILE A 256 -20.58 -12.04 18.83
N ASN A 257 -21.82 -11.76 18.40
CA ASN A 257 -23.06 -12.26 19.02
C ASN A 257 -23.08 -12.07 20.55
N GLY A 258 -22.60 -10.90 21.02
CA GLY A 258 -22.53 -10.56 22.45
C GLY A 258 -21.42 -11.25 23.26
N LYS A 259 -20.48 -11.95 22.61
CA LYS A 259 -19.33 -12.60 23.24
C LYS A 259 -18.01 -11.96 22.81
N GLU A 260 -17.12 -11.71 23.75
CA GLU A 260 -15.76 -11.26 23.45
C GLU A 260 -14.96 -12.42 22.87
N GLU A 261 -14.41 -12.23 21.67
CA GLU A 261 -13.51 -13.15 20.99
C GLU A 261 -12.21 -12.44 20.64
N THR A 262 -11.08 -13.16 20.71
CA THR A 262 -9.78 -12.66 20.25
C THR A 262 -9.46 -13.31 18.91
N LEU A 263 -9.49 -12.53 17.83
CA LEU A 263 -9.18 -12.98 16.48
C LEU A 263 -7.69 -12.86 16.19
N LYS A 264 -7.09 -13.91 15.63
CA LYS A 264 -5.67 -13.97 15.29
C LYS A 264 -5.49 -14.46 13.86
N PHE A 265 -4.70 -13.72 13.09
CA PHE A 265 -4.41 -14.06 11.71
C PHE A 265 -2.94 -14.44 11.57
N LYS A 266 -2.67 -15.71 11.22
CA LYS A 266 -1.30 -16.21 11.08
C LYS A 266 -0.65 -15.73 9.78
N ASN A 267 -1.45 -15.51 8.75
CA ASN A 267 -1.02 -15.16 7.39
C ASN A 267 -2.11 -14.31 6.68
N PRO A 268 -1.78 -13.72 5.52
CA PRO A 268 -2.76 -12.96 4.72
C PRO A 268 -3.96 -13.77 4.24
N GLN A 269 -3.81 -15.08 3.98
CA GLN A 269 -4.93 -15.95 3.58
C GLN A 269 -6.00 -16.02 4.69
N GLN A 270 -5.60 -16.26 5.94
CA GLN A 270 -6.52 -16.26 7.07
C GLN A 270 -7.17 -14.90 7.31
N PHE A 271 -6.43 -13.82 7.06
CA PHE A 271 -7.02 -12.48 7.16
C PHE A 271 -8.05 -12.23 6.06
N SER A 272 -7.78 -12.69 4.83
CA SER A 272 -8.72 -12.55 3.71
C SER A 272 -10.06 -13.25 3.92
N GLU A 273 -10.12 -14.30 4.76
CA GLU A 273 -11.36 -15.02 5.10
C GLU A 273 -12.36 -14.17 5.91
N VAL A 274 -11.94 -13.01 6.42
CA VAL A 274 -12.81 -12.07 7.13
C VAL A 274 -13.65 -11.23 6.17
N PHE A 275 -13.18 -10.99 4.95
CA PHE A 275 -13.86 -10.16 3.96
C PHE A 275 -15.01 -10.96 3.34
N ASP A 276 -16.26 -10.64 3.69
CA ASP A 276 -17.42 -11.45 3.31
C ASP A 276 -17.64 -11.50 1.79
N ALA A 277 -17.42 -10.39 1.09
CA ALA A 277 -17.72 -10.28 -0.34
C ALA A 277 -16.52 -10.52 -1.27
N HIS A 278 -15.30 -10.17 -0.84
CA HIS A 278 -14.16 -9.98 -1.75
C HIS A 278 -12.87 -10.70 -1.32
N GLY A 279 -12.87 -11.43 -0.20
CA GLY A 279 -11.66 -12.06 0.35
C GLY A 279 -10.90 -12.96 -0.61
N SER A 280 -11.61 -13.81 -1.37
CA SER A 280 -11.01 -14.73 -2.34
C SER A 280 -10.32 -14.01 -3.52
N ALA A 281 -10.90 -12.91 -3.99
CA ALA A 281 -10.30 -12.06 -5.02
C ALA A 281 -9.07 -11.34 -4.46
N LEU A 282 -9.19 -10.72 -3.28
CA LEU A 282 -8.10 -9.99 -2.62
C LEU A 282 -6.88 -10.86 -2.39
N ILE A 283 -7.04 -12.09 -1.89
CA ILE A 283 -5.88 -12.97 -1.65
C ILE A 283 -5.24 -13.47 -2.95
N SER A 284 -6.06 -13.74 -3.98
CA SER A 284 -5.57 -14.13 -5.30
C SER A 284 -4.69 -13.03 -5.92
N ASP A 285 -5.14 -11.77 -5.81
CA ASP A 285 -4.37 -10.60 -6.24
C ASP A 285 -3.10 -10.43 -5.38
N ALA A 286 -3.25 -10.48 -4.06
CA ALA A 286 -2.17 -10.33 -3.09
C ALA A 286 -1.02 -11.34 -3.29
N TYR A 287 -1.28 -12.56 -3.76
CA TYR A 287 -0.22 -13.54 -4.04
C TYR A 287 0.78 -13.09 -5.12
N ARG A 288 0.41 -12.19 -6.03
CA ARG A 288 1.35 -11.59 -7.00
C ARG A 288 2.35 -10.63 -6.34
N PHE A 289 2.02 -10.16 -5.13
CA PHE A 289 2.77 -9.14 -4.39
C PHE A 289 3.31 -9.65 -3.06
N LEU A 290 3.03 -10.89 -2.66
CA LEU A 290 3.69 -11.56 -1.53
C LEU A 290 5.02 -12.15 -1.99
N TYR A 291 6.04 -12.09 -1.12
CA TYR A 291 7.27 -12.84 -1.35
C TYR A 291 6.92 -14.33 -1.46
N PRO A 292 7.39 -15.10 -2.46
CA PRO A 292 6.92 -16.47 -2.67
C PRO A 292 7.05 -17.38 -1.45
N PHE A 293 8.02 -17.14 -0.56
CA PHE A 293 8.13 -17.86 0.70
C PHE A 293 6.96 -17.62 1.68
N ASN A 294 6.35 -16.43 1.61
CA ASN A 294 5.20 -16.01 2.43
C ASN A 294 3.86 -16.50 1.89
N ILE A 295 3.83 -17.05 0.67
CA ILE A 295 2.65 -17.65 0.04
C ILE A 295 2.40 -19.06 0.60
N GLU A 296 1.15 -19.50 0.67
CA GLU A 296 0.84 -20.87 1.10
C GLU A 296 1.42 -21.91 0.12
N LYS A 297 1.90 -23.03 0.67
CA LYS A 297 2.66 -24.02 -0.11
C LYS A 297 1.93 -24.47 -1.38
N GLN A 298 0.61 -24.67 -1.35
CA GLN A 298 -0.12 -25.11 -2.54
C GLN A 298 -0.16 -24.06 -3.67
N HIS A 299 -0.01 -22.77 -3.35
CA HIS A 299 -0.06 -21.68 -4.33
C HIS A 299 1.34 -21.25 -4.81
N ARG A 300 2.41 -21.54 -4.07
CA ARG A 300 3.78 -21.09 -4.39
C ARG A 300 4.22 -21.39 -5.82
N LYS A 301 3.91 -22.59 -6.34
CA LYS A 301 4.34 -22.98 -7.69
C LYS A 301 3.84 -22.02 -8.77
N LEU A 302 2.63 -21.47 -8.60
CA LEU A 302 2.03 -20.54 -9.54
C LEU A 302 2.68 -19.14 -9.51
N TYR A 303 3.21 -18.74 -8.36
CA TYR A 303 3.76 -17.40 -8.13
C TYR A 303 5.29 -17.38 -8.02
N ASN A 304 5.96 -18.53 -8.04
CA ASN A 304 7.41 -18.62 -8.07
C ASN A 304 7.95 -18.50 -9.51
N ASN A 305 7.55 -17.45 -10.21
CA ASN A 305 8.02 -17.11 -11.56
C ASN A 305 7.80 -15.60 -11.84
N PRO A 306 8.61 -15.00 -12.74
CA PRO A 306 8.55 -13.58 -13.04
C PRO A 306 7.29 -13.12 -13.79
N GLN A 307 6.50 -14.05 -14.35
CA GLN A 307 5.25 -13.72 -15.05
C GLN A 307 4.07 -13.51 -14.12
N ASN A 308 4.15 -13.98 -12.88
CA ASN A 308 3.05 -13.92 -11.92
C ASN A 308 3.43 -13.26 -10.59
N ASN A 309 4.68 -12.85 -10.37
CA ASN A 309 5.09 -12.27 -9.09
C ASN A 309 6.14 -11.17 -9.25
N ILE A 310 5.92 -10.07 -8.51
CA ILE A 310 6.75 -8.87 -8.58
C ILE A 310 8.19 -9.10 -8.11
N TYR A 311 8.40 -9.92 -7.08
CA TYR A 311 9.74 -10.17 -6.56
C TYR A 311 10.54 -11.10 -7.46
N GLU A 312 9.91 -12.12 -8.01
CA GLU A 312 10.55 -13.00 -9.01
C GLU A 312 10.89 -12.22 -10.28
N PHE A 313 10.00 -11.31 -10.71
CA PHE A 313 10.32 -10.38 -11.80
C PHE A 313 11.56 -9.54 -11.49
N LEU A 314 11.62 -8.90 -10.31
CA LEU A 314 12.75 -8.05 -9.93
C LEU A 314 14.07 -8.83 -9.82
N LYS A 315 14.04 -10.07 -9.33
CA LYS A 315 15.21 -10.96 -9.33
C LYS A 315 15.80 -11.11 -10.74
N THR A 316 14.95 -11.30 -11.76
CA THR A 316 15.44 -11.41 -13.15
C THR A 316 16.10 -10.13 -13.65
N LYS A 317 15.71 -8.96 -13.15
CA LYS A 317 16.28 -7.66 -13.58
C LYS A 317 17.60 -7.34 -12.89
N GLN A 318 17.86 -7.92 -11.73
CA GLN A 318 19.11 -7.70 -10.99
C GLN A 318 20.24 -8.65 -11.40
N VAL A 319 19.91 -9.86 -11.87
CA VAL A 319 20.90 -10.84 -12.34
C VAL A 319 21.61 -10.39 -13.63
N VAL A 320 21.00 -9.48 -14.41
CA VAL A 320 21.53 -8.99 -15.69
C VAL A 320 22.64 -7.93 -15.53
N LYS A 321 22.99 -7.51 -14.30
CA LYS A 321 24.06 -6.53 -14.03
C LYS A 321 25.42 -7.14 -13.62
N LYS A 322 25.73 -8.38 -14.00
CA LYS A 322 27.05 -9.00 -13.78
C LYS A 322 27.87 -9.13 -15.05
#